data_AF-A0A7J2J6C9-F1
#
_entry.id   AF-A0A7J2J6C9-F1
#
_cell.length_a   1.000
_cell.length_b   1.000
_cell.length_c   1.000
_cell.angle_alpha   90.00
_cell.angle_beta   90.00
_cell.angle_gamma   90.00
#
_symmetry.space_group_name_H-M   'P 1'
#
loop_
_entity.id
_entity.type
_entity.pdbx_description
1 polymer ?
#
loop_
_entity_poly.entity_id
_entity_poly.type
_entity_poly.pdbx_seq_one_letter_code
_entity_poly.pdbx_strand_id
1 'polypeptide(L)'
;MVRFVELTPEGKIVAALVEGSRSYSELKSLTGLSDRWLSKKLKELSSAGIIERYGRRYRLKNPEHIIGSDPAFAMFLPDRISLRSKAKLMAEELGSDERILAVILFGSLARNEVSEESDIDLLVVAEEDMEEELNRKAYDLMFKYDVPVDVICLTLEDLIINLNEETAFAFSILESYEVLFDRDGVETLLSIRRKKLMRDWIYDGEAGAWIKKKLKYTLKQPKAK
;
A
#
# COMPACT_ATOMS: atom_id res chain seq x y z
N MET A 1 8.11 34.22 4.31
CA MET A 1 7.82 33.15 3.34
C MET A 1 7.70 31.84 4.08
N VAL A 2 6.52 31.23 3.99
CA VAL A 2 6.06 29.90 4.47
C VAL A 2 6.62 29.45 5.83
N ARG A 3 6.08 30.00 6.92
CA ARG A 3 6.51 29.65 8.30
C ARG A 3 5.37 29.40 9.29
N PHE A 4 4.13 29.26 8.83
CA PHE A 4 2.94 29.24 9.70
C PHE A 4 1.96 28.08 9.49
N VAL A 5 2.21 27.17 8.54
CA VAL A 5 1.48 25.89 8.51
C VAL A 5 2.32 24.80 9.17
N GLU A 6 2.89 25.13 10.32
CA GLU A 6 3.21 24.10 11.29
C GLU A 6 1.88 23.55 11.83
N LEU A 7 1.46 22.40 11.28
CA LEU A 7 0.71 21.35 11.97
C LEU A 7 -0.32 21.84 12.99
N THR A 8 -1.51 22.21 12.51
CA THR A 8 -2.68 22.36 13.39
C THR A 8 -2.85 21.09 14.23
N PRO A 9 -3.33 21.19 15.48
CA PRO A 9 -3.65 20.02 16.31
C PRO A 9 -4.47 18.95 15.58
N GLU A 10 -5.39 19.39 14.72
CA GLU A 10 -6.20 18.56 13.82
C GLU A 10 -5.33 17.82 12.81
N GLY A 11 -4.44 18.51 12.10
CA GLY A 11 -3.56 17.87 11.12
C GLY A 11 -2.60 16.87 11.75
N LYS A 12 -2.12 17.11 12.98
CA LYS A 12 -1.34 16.10 13.73
C LYS A 12 -2.16 14.85 14.01
N ILE A 13 -3.42 15.03 14.43
CA ILE A 13 -4.33 13.91 14.72
C ILE A 13 -4.65 13.14 13.43
N VAL A 14 -4.99 13.83 12.34
CA VAL A 14 -5.26 13.21 11.04
C VAL A 14 -4.06 12.41 10.56
N ALA A 15 -2.85 13.01 10.53
CA ALA A 15 -1.63 12.30 10.13
C ALA A 15 -1.38 11.02 10.96
N ALA A 16 -1.56 11.09 12.29
CA ALA A 16 -1.39 9.93 13.16
C ALA A 16 -2.43 8.82 12.93
N LEU A 17 -3.63 9.18 12.46
CA LEU A 17 -4.73 8.25 12.17
C LEU A 17 -4.70 7.72 10.73
N VAL A 18 -4.04 8.40 9.79
CA VAL A 18 -3.74 7.87 8.44
C VAL A 18 -2.88 6.61 8.56
N GLU A 19 -1.94 6.59 9.51
CA GLU A 19 -1.12 5.41 9.85
C GLU A 19 -1.92 4.27 10.53
N GLY A 20 -3.24 4.41 10.65
CA GLY A 20 -4.13 3.41 11.22
C GLY A 20 -4.75 3.81 12.56
N SER A 21 -5.63 2.95 13.08
CA SER A 21 -6.40 3.26 14.29
C SER A 21 -5.51 3.42 15.53
N ARG A 22 -5.73 4.47 16.33
CA ARG A 22 -4.92 4.81 17.51
C ARG A 22 -5.76 4.94 18.76
N SER A 23 -5.25 4.48 19.88
CA SER A 23 -5.78 4.82 21.20
C SER A 23 -5.50 6.27 21.56
N TYR A 24 -6.18 6.78 22.60
CA TYR A 24 -5.94 8.13 23.10
C TYR A 24 -4.48 8.36 23.51
N SER A 25 -3.87 7.38 24.20
CA SER A 25 -2.47 7.48 24.67
C SER A 25 -1.48 7.50 23.51
N GLU A 26 -1.72 6.69 22.46
CA GLU A 26 -0.91 6.70 21.24
C GLU A 26 -1.02 8.05 20.53
N LEU A 27 -2.23 8.59 20.36
CA LEU A 27 -2.43 9.92 19.77
C LEU A 27 -1.73 11.02 20.57
N LYS A 28 -1.82 10.97 21.90
CA LYS A 28 -1.09 11.93 22.75
C LYS A 28 0.42 11.87 22.51
N SER A 29 0.97 10.66 22.46
CA SER A 29 2.41 10.44 22.23
C SER A 29 2.84 10.92 20.84
N LEU A 30 2.08 10.60 19.80
CA LEU A 30 2.43 10.92 18.41
C LEU A 30 2.23 12.40 18.07
N THR A 31 1.19 13.03 18.62
CA THR A 31 0.85 14.42 18.30
C THR A 31 1.55 15.45 19.20
N GLY A 32 2.03 15.03 20.38
CA GLY A 32 2.60 15.91 21.39
C GLY A 32 1.59 16.87 22.03
N LEU A 33 0.28 16.67 21.82
CA LEU A 33 -0.78 17.52 22.36
C LEU A 33 -1.02 17.24 23.84
N SER A 34 -1.37 18.29 24.60
CA SER A 34 -1.85 18.14 25.98
C SER A 34 -3.21 17.43 26.03
N ASP A 35 -3.54 16.77 27.16
CA ASP A 35 -4.81 16.03 27.30
C ASP A 35 -6.03 16.92 27.05
N ARG A 36 -5.98 18.19 27.51
CA ARG A 36 -7.07 19.15 27.32
C ARG A 36 -7.28 19.47 25.84
N TRP A 37 -6.20 19.72 25.10
CA TRP A 37 -6.26 20.04 23.67
C TRP A 37 -6.65 18.82 22.84
N LEU A 38 -6.04 17.67 23.10
CA LEU A 38 -6.35 16.43 22.39
C LEU A 38 -7.82 16.04 22.58
N SER A 39 -8.33 16.09 23.81
CA SER A 39 -9.75 15.76 24.08
C SER A 39 -10.70 16.72 23.36
N LYS A 40 -10.39 18.02 23.36
CA LYS A 40 -11.20 19.03 22.65
C LYS A 40 -11.23 18.73 21.16
N LYS A 41 -10.07 18.50 20.54
CA LYS A 41 -9.97 18.25 19.09
C LYS A 41 -10.56 16.92 18.65
N LEU A 42 -10.40 15.85 19.42
CA LEU A 42 -11.07 14.58 19.12
C LEU A 42 -12.59 14.72 19.16
N LYS A 43 -13.15 15.53 20.07
CA LYS A 43 -14.59 15.81 20.11
C LYS A 43 -15.05 16.62 18.89
N GLU A 44 -14.28 17.64 18.51
CA GLU A 44 -14.58 18.48 17.33
C GLU A 44 -14.54 17.65 16.03
N LEU A 45 -13.46 16.89 15.80
CA LEU A 45 -13.30 16.01 14.64
C LEU A 45 -14.38 14.92 14.59
N SER A 46 -14.75 14.35 15.74
CA SER A 46 -15.83 13.36 15.81
C SER A 46 -17.20 13.97 15.51
N SER A 47 -17.44 15.21 15.96
CA SER A 47 -18.69 15.93 15.68
C SER A 47 -18.81 16.35 14.22
N ALA A 48 -17.66 16.66 13.58
CA ALA A 48 -17.57 16.93 12.14
C ALA A 48 -17.64 15.66 11.27
N GLY A 49 -17.71 14.46 11.87
CA GLY A 49 -17.76 13.20 11.14
C GLY A 49 -16.44 12.78 10.49
N ILE A 50 -15.33 13.46 10.80
CA ILE A 50 -13.99 13.19 10.23
C ILE A 50 -13.36 11.95 10.86
N ILE A 51 -13.63 11.72 12.15
CA ILE A 51 -13.16 10.53 12.86
C ILE A 51 -14.32 9.80 13.52
N GLU A 52 -14.09 8.54 13.80
CA GLU A 52 -14.96 7.74 14.65
C GLU A 52 -14.18 6.94 15.68
N ARG A 53 -14.91 6.45 16.68
CA ARG A 53 -14.35 5.70 17.79
C ARG A 53 -14.97 4.32 17.84
N TYR A 54 -14.13 3.29 17.74
CA TYR A 54 -14.52 1.89 17.94
C TYR A 54 -13.85 1.38 19.23
N GLY A 55 -14.64 1.20 20.28
CA GLY A 55 -14.16 0.86 21.61
C GLY A 55 -13.20 1.93 22.18
N ARG A 56 -11.91 1.58 22.28
CA ARG A 56 -10.85 2.47 22.83
C ARG A 56 -9.98 3.12 21.75
N ARG A 57 -10.27 2.89 20.47
CA ARG A 57 -9.46 3.36 19.35
C ARG A 57 -10.25 4.35 18.49
N TYR A 58 -9.54 5.33 17.96
CA TYR A 58 -10.01 6.31 16.99
C TYR A 58 -9.52 5.89 15.60
N ARG A 59 -10.32 6.18 14.56
CA ARG A 59 -9.94 6.03 13.15
C ARG A 59 -10.52 7.17 12.32
N LEU A 60 -9.88 7.47 11.19
CA LEU A 60 -10.45 8.38 10.19
C LEU A 60 -11.64 7.72 9.50
N LYS A 61 -12.62 8.54 9.13
CA LYS A 61 -13.72 8.17 8.23
C LYS A 61 -13.38 8.68 6.84
N ASN A 62 -13.30 7.80 5.84
CA ASN A 62 -13.01 8.18 4.45
C ASN A 62 -11.72 9.06 4.34
N PRO A 63 -10.55 8.50 4.70
CA PRO A 63 -9.27 9.23 4.69
C PRO A 63 -9.01 9.97 3.37
N GLU A 64 -9.30 9.35 2.24
CA GLU A 64 -9.14 9.89 0.89
C GLU A 64 -9.94 11.19 0.68
N HIS A 65 -11.21 11.20 1.08
CA HIS A 65 -12.08 12.37 0.93
C HIS A 65 -11.61 13.50 1.85
N ILE A 66 -11.18 13.20 3.08
CA ILE A 66 -10.67 14.20 4.02
C ILE A 66 -9.41 14.87 3.46
N ILE A 67 -8.49 14.08 2.91
CA ILE A 67 -7.23 14.57 2.36
C ILE A 67 -7.46 15.37 1.07
N GLY A 68 -8.35 14.89 0.20
CA GLY A 68 -8.69 15.57 -1.05
C GLY A 68 -9.52 16.85 -0.86
N SER A 69 -10.25 16.99 0.24
CA SER A 69 -11.13 18.15 0.50
C SER A 69 -10.39 19.39 1.02
N ASP A 70 -9.18 19.25 1.57
CA ASP A 70 -8.40 20.36 2.10
C ASP A 70 -7.01 20.41 1.44
N PRO A 71 -6.72 21.42 0.61
CA PRO A 71 -5.41 21.61 -0.01
C PRO A 71 -4.26 21.65 0.99
N ALA A 72 -4.51 22.04 2.25
CA ALA A 72 -3.49 21.97 3.29
C ALA A 72 -3.11 20.51 3.59
N PHE A 73 -4.06 19.58 3.71
CA PHE A 73 -3.71 18.18 3.94
C PHE A 73 -2.92 17.57 2.79
N ALA A 74 -3.28 17.88 1.55
CA ALA A 74 -2.53 17.48 0.37
C ALA A 74 -1.07 17.98 0.38
N MET A 75 -0.82 19.17 0.91
CA MET A 75 0.54 19.73 1.00
C MET A 75 1.37 19.22 2.18
N PHE A 76 0.76 18.78 3.29
CA PHE A 76 1.50 18.46 4.54
C PHE A 76 1.60 16.98 4.90
N LEU A 77 0.68 16.16 4.42
CA LEU A 77 0.68 14.72 4.71
C LEU A 77 1.80 13.94 4.02
N PRO A 78 2.23 14.25 2.78
CA PRO A 78 3.30 13.52 2.11
C PRO A 78 4.56 13.31 2.95
N ASP A 79 5.01 14.32 3.70
CA ASP A 79 6.24 14.23 4.51
C ASP A 79 6.03 13.57 5.89
N ARG A 80 4.79 13.26 6.25
CA ARG A 80 4.40 12.85 7.61
C ARG A 80 3.90 11.42 7.71
N ILE A 81 3.50 10.85 6.58
CA ILE A 81 2.95 9.50 6.52
C ILE A 81 3.95 8.56 5.85
N SER A 82 3.95 7.30 6.27
CA SER A 82 4.83 6.27 5.72
C SER A 82 4.50 5.99 4.25
N LEU A 83 5.48 5.48 3.50
CA LEU A 83 5.27 5.04 2.11
C LEU A 83 4.12 4.04 1.99
N ARG A 84 3.97 3.14 2.96
CA ARG A 84 2.86 2.18 3.01
C ARG A 84 1.50 2.88 3.19
N SER A 85 1.43 3.95 3.98
CA SER A 85 0.21 4.76 4.10
C SER A 85 -0.08 5.54 2.82
N LYS A 86 0.94 6.10 2.14
CA LYS A 86 0.78 6.71 0.82
C LYS A 86 0.19 5.70 -0.17
N ALA A 87 0.75 4.49 -0.23
CA ALA A 87 0.26 3.41 -1.10
C ALA A 87 -1.22 3.06 -0.81
N LYS A 88 -1.64 3.03 0.46
CA LYS A 88 -3.04 2.79 0.85
C LYS A 88 -3.98 3.88 0.35
N LEU A 89 -3.60 5.14 0.51
CA LEU A 89 -4.39 6.27 0.01
C LEU A 89 -4.47 6.27 -1.52
N MET A 90 -3.37 5.95 -2.21
CA MET A 90 -3.34 5.77 -3.66
C MET A 90 -4.26 4.64 -4.10
N ALA A 91 -4.23 3.49 -3.41
CA ALA A 91 -5.08 2.35 -3.72
C ALA A 91 -6.56 2.65 -3.54
N GLU A 92 -6.94 3.38 -2.49
CA GLU A 92 -8.32 3.86 -2.28
C GLU A 92 -8.75 4.81 -3.42
N GLU A 93 -7.88 5.75 -3.82
CA GLU A 93 -8.15 6.69 -4.90
C GLU A 93 -8.29 6.00 -6.27
N LEU A 94 -7.39 5.08 -6.59
CA LEU A 94 -7.47 4.25 -7.80
C LEU A 94 -8.73 3.36 -7.78
N GLY A 95 -9.01 2.73 -6.64
CA GLY A 95 -10.17 1.86 -6.43
C GLY A 95 -11.52 2.57 -6.49
N SER A 96 -11.56 3.91 -6.55
CA SER A 96 -12.80 4.66 -6.80
C SER A 96 -13.34 4.48 -8.23
N ASP A 97 -12.50 4.06 -9.17
CA ASP A 97 -12.91 3.70 -10.53
C ASP A 97 -13.53 2.29 -10.53
N GLU A 98 -14.76 2.20 -11.06
CA GLU A 98 -15.55 0.95 -11.03
C GLU A 98 -14.93 -0.17 -11.88
N ARG A 99 -14.05 0.17 -12.82
CA ARG A 99 -13.32 -0.79 -13.65
C ARG A 99 -12.13 -1.45 -12.94
N ILE A 100 -11.71 -0.92 -11.78
CA ILE A 100 -10.56 -1.41 -11.03
C ILE A 100 -10.98 -2.53 -10.08
N LEU A 101 -10.49 -3.74 -10.32
CA LEU A 101 -10.85 -4.93 -9.54
C LEU A 101 -10.00 -5.08 -8.28
N ALA A 102 -8.72 -4.73 -8.35
CA ALA A 102 -7.82 -4.78 -7.20
C ALA A 102 -6.62 -3.84 -7.37
N VAL A 103 -6.07 -3.39 -6.24
CA VAL A 103 -4.77 -2.69 -6.19
C VAL A 103 -3.87 -3.42 -5.19
N ILE A 104 -2.70 -3.82 -5.67
CA ILE A 104 -1.78 -4.68 -4.94
C ILE A 104 -0.44 -3.95 -4.84
N LEU A 105 0.03 -3.75 -3.62
CA LEU A 105 1.39 -3.32 -3.37
C LEU A 105 2.33 -4.51 -3.50
N PHE A 106 3.39 -4.37 -4.30
CA PHE A 106 4.43 -5.38 -4.43
C PHE A 106 5.82 -4.74 -4.31
N GLY A 107 6.88 -5.46 -4.68
CA GLY A 107 8.23 -4.89 -4.71
C GLY A 107 8.86 -4.67 -3.34
N SER A 108 9.76 -3.68 -3.26
CA SER A 108 10.63 -3.45 -2.09
C SER A 108 9.83 -3.09 -0.83
N LEU A 109 8.77 -2.30 -0.99
CA LEU A 109 7.88 -1.88 0.10
C LEU A 109 7.04 -3.03 0.66
N ALA A 110 6.63 -3.97 -0.19
CA ALA A 110 6.01 -5.21 0.26
C ALA A 110 7.01 -6.13 0.98
N ARG A 111 8.30 -6.12 0.62
CA ARG A 111 9.36 -6.93 1.28
C ARG A 111 9.86 -6.36 2.60
N ASN A 112 9.46 -5.13 2.98
CA ASN A 112 10.01 -4.36 4.11
C ASN A 112 11.52 -4.04 3.95
N GLU A 113 12.01 -3.94 2.72
CA GLU A 113 13.40 -3.61 2.38
C GLU A 113 13.56 -2.12 2.02
N VAL A 114 12.77 -1.27 2.68
CA VAL A 114 12.53 0.12 2.29
C VAL A 114 13.70 1.02 2.68
N SER A 115 14.15 1.83 1.72
CA SER A 115 15.01 3.01 1.91
C SER A 115 14.19 4.30 1.76
N GLU A 116 14.77 5.45 2.14
CA GLU A 116 14.13 6.76 1.96
C GLU A 116 13.92 7.14 0.48
N GLU A 117 14.61 6.46 -0.45
CA GLU A 117 14.51 6.65 -1.90
C GLU A 117 13.67 5.56 -2.59
N SER A 118 12.92 4.75 -1.83
CA SER A 118 12.14 3.65 -2.41
C SER A 118 10.89 4.14 -3.12
N ASP A 119 10.70 3.64 -4.34
CA ASP A 119 9.48 3.83 -5.13
C ASP A 119 8.32 3.00 -4.57
N ILE A 120 7.09 3.41 -4.87
CA ILE A 120 5.88 2.63 -4.58
C ILE A 120 5.50 1.83 -5.83
N ASP A 121 5.65 0.51 -5.77
CA ASP A 121 5.27 -0.41 -6.85
C ASP A 121 3.83 -0.91 -6.67
N LEU A 122 2.91 -0.52 -7.57
CA LEU A 122 1.51 -0.94 -7.56
C LEU A 122 1.19 -1.80 -8.79
N LEU A 123 0.62 -2.98 -8.55
CA LEU A 123 -0.07 -3.75 -9.56
C LEU A 123 -1.55 -3.43 -9.45
N VAL A 124 -2.11 -2.94 -10.55
CA VAL A 124 -3.53 -2.62 -10.68
C VAL A 124 -4.17 -3.65 -11.59
N VAL A 125 -5.18 -4.34 -11.07
CA VAL A 125 -5.98 -5.31 -11.82
C VAL A 125 -7.27 -4.62 -12.24
N ALA A 126 -7.55 -4.58 -13.54
CA ALA A 126 -8.72 -3.94 -14.11
C ALA A 126 -9.57 -4.92 -14.94
N GLU A 127 -10.81 -4.53 -15.23
CA GLU A 127 -11.71 -5.25 -16.13
C GLU A 127 -11.22 -5.24 -17.59
N GLU A 128 -10.54 -4.16 -17.98
CA GLU A 128 -10.02 -3.93 -19.33
C GLU A 128 -8.62 -3.30 -19.25
N ASP A 129 -7.92 -3.23 -20.38
CA ASP A 129 -6.63 -2.55 -20.45
C ASP A 129 -6.82 -1.05 -20.26
N MET A 130 -6.17 -0.52 -19.22
CA MET A 130 -6.25 0.88 -18.79
C MET A 130 -4.86 1.50 -18.63
N GLU A 131 -3.83 0.93 -19.24
CA GLU A 131 -2.42 1.32 -19.00
C GLU A 131 -2.18 2.83 -19.19
N GLU A 132 -2.66 3.43 -20.28
CA GLU A 132 -2.48 4.87 -20.52
C GLU A 132 -3.21 5.77 -19.50
N GLU A 133 -4.42 5.38 -19.08
CA GLU A 133 -5.20 6.12 -18.09
C GLU A 133 -4.55 6.04 -16.71
N LEU A 134 -4.10 4.84 -16.33
CA LEU A 134 -3.43 4.60 -15.06
C LEU A 134 -2.06 5.25 -15.00
N ASN A 135 -1.31 5.30 -16.11
CA ASN A 135 -0.05 6.05 -16.17
C ASN A 135 -0.29 7.55 -15.92
N ARG A 136 -1.33 8.15 -16.51
CA ARG A 136 -1.67 9.55 -16.22
C ARG A 136 -2.04 9.76 -14.74
N LYS A 137 -2.89 8.87 -14.18
CA LYS A 137 -3.23 8.91 -12.75
C LYS A 137 -2.00 8.71 -11.86
N ALA A 138 -1.07 7.83 -12.23
CA ALA A 138 0.17 7.59 -11.51
C ALA A 138 1.02 8.86 -11.43
N TYR A 139 1.16 9.59 -12.54
CA TYR A 139 1.82 10.91 -12.54
C TYR A 139 1.16 11.88 -11.55
N ASP A 140 -0.17 11.99 -11.55
CA ASP A 140 -0.89 12.86 -10.61
C ASP A 140 -0.66 12.43 -9.14
N LEU A 141 -0.67 11.12 -8.87
CA LEU A 141 -0.40 10.55 -7.55
C LEU A 141 1.04 10.81 -7.10
N MET A 142 2.02 10.74 -8.00
CA MET A 142 3.43 11.04 -7.70
C MET A 142 3.58 12.46 -7.18
N PHE A 143 2.96 13.44 -7.85
CA PHE A 143 2.99 14.84 -7.42
C PHE A 143 2.18 15.07 -6.14
N LYS A 144 1.02 14.42 -6.01
CA LYS A 144 0.13 14.58 -4.85
C LYS A 144 0.74 14.05 -3.57
N TYR A 145 1.48 12.94 -3.64
CA TYR A 145 2.04 12.26 -2.48
C TYR A 145 3.56 12.40 -2.36
N ASP A 146 4.19 13.20 -3.22
CA ASP A 146 5.63 13.48 -3.26
C ASP A 146 6.47 12.21 -3.08
N VAL A 147 6.25 11.26 -3.98
CA VAL A 147 6.91 9.95 -3.99
C VAL A 147 6.85 9.38 -5.40
N PRO A 148 7.92 8.73 -5.90
CA PRO A 148 7.82 7.99 -7.15
C PRO A 148 6.86 6.81 -7.03
N VAL A 149 6.07 6.58 -8.08
CA VAL A 149 5.10 5.49 -8.15
C VAL A 149 5.27 4.81 -9.50
N ASP A 150 5.45 3.48 -9.47
CA ASP A 150 5.38 2.65 -10.65
C ASP A 150 4.06 1.88 -10.64
N VAL A 151 3.32 1.93 -11.75
CA VAL A 151 2.01 1.28 -11.88
C VAL A 151 2.04 0.32 -13.04
N ILE A 152 1.85 -0.96 -12.73
CA ILE A 152 1.64 -2.00 -13.73
C ILE A 152 0.14 -2.27 -13.82
N CYS A 153 -0.42 -2.13 -15.01
CA CYS A 153 -1.81 -2.49 -15.29
C CYS A 153 -1.89 -3.90 -15.89
N LEU A 154 -2.79 -4.74 -15.37
CA LEU A 154 -3.15 -6.01 -15.98
C LEU A 154 -4.67 -6.20 -15.97
N THR A 155 -5.19 -6.87 -16.99
CA THR A 155 -6.53 -7.45 -16.88
C THR A 155 -6.50 -8.65 -15.92
N LEU A 156 -7.66 -9.06 -15.39
CA LEU A 156 -7.76 -10.28 -14.60
C LEU A 156 -7.25 -11.51 -15.40
N GLU A 157 -7.52 -11.56 -16.70
CA GLU A 157 -7.05 -12.63 -17.58
C GLU A 157 -5.51 -12.65 -17.68
N ASP A 158 -4.88 -11.49 -17.92
CA ASP A 158 -3.42 -11.38 -18.02
C ASP A 158 -2.74 -11.75 -16.70
N LEU A 159 -3.33 -11.37 -15.57
CA LEU A 159 -2.84 -11.77 -14.25
C LEU A 159 -2.88 -13.30 -14.10
N ILE A 160 -3.99 -13.95 -14.48
CA ILE A 160 -4.12 -15.40 -14.41
C ILE A 160 -3.10 -16.10 -15.33
N ILE A 161 -2.88 -15.58 -16.54
CA ILE A 161 -1.87 -16.09 -17.48
C ILE A 161 -0.48 -15.99 -16.85
N ASN A 162 -0.08 -14.83 -16.34
CA ASN A 162 1.22 -14.66 -15.68
C ASN A 162 1.42 -15.62 -14.50
N LEU A 163 0.39 -15.78 -13.65
CA LEU A 163 0.41 -16.70 -12.50
C LEU A 163 0.40 -18.19 -12.89
N ASN A 164 -0.06 -18.52 -14.10
CA ASN A 164 -0.03 -19.87 -14.65
C ASN A 164 1.34 -20.22 -15.26
N GLU A 165 1.90 -19.28 -16.01
CA GLU A 165 3.17 -19.45 -16.71
C GLU A 165 4.40 -19.36 -15.78
N GLU A 166 4.19 -19.09 -14.48
CA GLU A 166 5.26 -19.02 -13.48
C GLU A 166 6.38 -18.05 -13.92
N THR A 167 5.98 -16.88 -14.45
CA THR A 167 6.91 -15.86 -14.97
C THR A 167 7.76 -15.23 -13.85
N ALA A 168 8.88 -14.59 -14.20
CA ALA A 168 9.69 -13.84 -13.24
C ALA A 168 8.87 -12.76 -12.51
N PHE A 169 7.97 -12.10 -13.25
CA PHE A 169 7.04 -11.13 -12.69
C PHE A 169 6.07 -11.77 -11.68
N ALA A 170 5.48 -12.92 -12.02
CA ALA A 170 4.61 -13.66 -11.11
C ALA A 170 5.34 -14.10 -9.83
N PHE A 171 6.60 -14.53 -9.92
CA PHE A 171 7.40 -14.83 -8.74
C PHE A 171 7.66 -13.59 -7.88
N SER A 172 7.97 -12.44 -8.49
CA SER A 172 8.18 -11.17 -7.79
C SER A 172 6.95 -10.78 -6.95
N ILE A 173 5.76 -10.86 -7.55
CA ILE A 173 4.50 -10.58 -6.84
C ILE A 173 4.29 -11.59 -5.70
N LEU A 174 4.36 -12.90 -6.00
CA LEU A 174 4.02 -13.95 -5.02
C LEU A 174 5.04 -14.09 -3.89
N GLU A 175 6.26 -13.60 -4.08
CA GLU A 175 7.28 -13.50 -3.04
C GLU A 175 6.79 -12.60 -1.91
N SER A 176 6.39 -11.36 -2.24
CA SER A 176 5.77 -10.44 -1.29
C SER A 176 4.76 -9.51 -1.97
N TYR A 177 3.55 -9.50 -1.43
CA TYR A 177 2.49 -8.58 -1.81
C TYR A 177 1.63 -8.20 -0.61
N GLU A 178 1.01 -7.04 -0.67
CA GLU A 178 -0.06 -6.57 0.22
C GLU A 178 -1.24 -6.13 -0.67
N VAL A 179 -2.40 -6.77 -0.55
CA VAL A 179 -3.60 -6.34 -1.28
C VAL A 179 -4.17 -5.13 -0.54
N LEU A 180 -4.17 -3.97 -1.19
CA LEU A 180 -4.59 -2.71 -0.60
C LEU A 180 -6.06 -2.39 -0.91
N PHE A 181 -6.55 -2.87 -2.05
CA PHE A 181 -7.93 -2.76 -2.49
C PHE A 181 -8.32 -4.06 -3.21
N ASP A 182 -9.51 -4.61 -2.92
CA ASP A 182 -10.02 -5.83 -3.56
C ASP A 182 -11.55 -5.79 -3.66
N ARG A 183 -12.04 -5.72 -4.89
CA ARG A 183 -13.48 -5.76 -5.22
C ARG A 183 -13.95 -7.16 -5.60
N ASP A 184 -13.09 -7.95 -6.25
CA ASP A 184 -13.47 -9.20 -6.91
C ASP A 184 -12.73 -10.46 -6.40
N GLY A 185 -12.11 -10.36 -5.21
CA GLY A 185 -11.49 -11.50 -4.54
C GLY A 185 -10.13 -11.91 -5.11
N VAL A 186 -9.39 -10.96 -5.70
CA VAL A 186 -8.05 -11.17 -6.24
C VAL A 186 -7.07 -11.63 -5.14
N GLU A 187 -7.26 -11.22 -3.89
CA GLU A 187 -6.47 -11.71 -2.75
C GLU A 187 -6.57 -13.23 -2.61
N THR A 188 -7.76 -13.79 -2.81
CA THR A 188 -7.98 -15.24 -2.73
C THR A 188 -7.19 -15.96 -3.83
N LEU A 189 -7.22 -15.46 -5.07
CA LEU A 189 -6.44 -15.98 -6.19
C LEU A 189 -4.95 -15.98 -5.88
N LEU A 190 -4.40 -14.83 -5.45
CA LEU A 190 -2.98 -14.69 -5.10
C LEU A 190 -2.60 -15.62 -3.93
N SER A 191 -3.46 -15.78 -2.93
CA SER A 191 -3.20 -16.65 -1.78
C SER A 191 -3.07 -18.13 -2.18
N ILE A 192 -3.93 -18.60 -3.10
CA ILE A 192 -3.90 -19.97 -3.64
C ILE A 192 -2.61 -20.18 -4.44
N ARG A 193 -2.24 -19.20 -5.27
CA ARG A 193 -1.02 -19.25 -6.09
C ARG A 193 0.24 -19.20 -5.24
N ARG A 194 0.28 -18.37 -4.20
CA ARG A 194 1.40 -18.32 -3.25
C ARG A 194 1.59 -19.66 -2.53
N LYS A 195 0.51 -20.32 -2.11
CA LYS A 195 0.59 -21.66 -1.50
C LYS A 195 1.17 -22.70 -2.46
N LYS A 196 0.76 -22.66 -3.74
CA LYS A 196 1.32 -23.53 -4.79
C LYS A 196 2.82 -23.25 -5.00
N LEU A 197 3.21 -21.98 -5.10
CA LEU A 197 4.60 -21.54 -5.22
C LEU A 197 5.45 -22.11 -4.08
N MET A 198 5.06 -21.85 -2.83
CA MET A 198 5.80 -22.29 -1.64
C MET A 198 5.87 -23.81 -1.51
N ARG A 199 4.90 -24.53 -2.08
CA ARG A 199 4.92 -26.00 -2.14
C ARG A 199 5.94 -26.49 -3.16
N ASP A 200 5.94 -25.94 -4.37
CA ASP A 200 6.62 -26.51 -5.54
C ASP A 200 8.03 -25.92 -5.79
N TRP A 201 8.30 -24.73 -5.25
CA TRP A 201 9.51 -23.94 -5.47
C TRP A 201 10.19 -23.54 -4.15
N ILE A 202 11.49 -23.26 -4.23
CA ILE A 202 12.28 -22.73 -3.12
C ILE A 202 13.19 -21.61 -3.65
N TYR A 203 13.26 -20.50 -2.94
CA TYR A 203 14.21 -19.45 -3.25
C TYR A 203 15.61 -19.87 -2.82
N ASP A 204 16.56 -19.79 -3.75
CA ASP A 204 17.97 -20.05 -3.50
C ASP A 204 18.70 -18.69 -3.45
N GLY A 205 19.10 -18.30 -2.23
CA GLY A 205 19.75 -17.01 -2.00
C GLY A 205 21.17 -16.91 -2.57
N GLU A 206 21.85 -18.02 -2.85
CA GLU A 206 23.16 -18.00 -3.53
C GLU A 206 22.99 -17.75 -5.02
N ALA A 207 21.99 -18.40 -5.64
CA ALA A 207 21.67 -18.21 -7.05
C ALA A 207 20.86 -16.94 -7.32
N GLY A 208 20.26 -16.33 -6.29
CA GLY A 208 19.32 -15.21 -6.41
C GLY A 208 18.05 -15.59 -7.19
N ALA A 209 17.62 -16.85 -7.15
CA ALA A 209 16.58 -17.37 -8.04
C ALA A 209 15.66 -18.41 -7.38
N TRP A 210 14.42 -18.48 -7.88
CA TRP A 210 13.48 -19.53 -7.52
C TRP A 210 13.82 -20.84 -8.26
N ILE A 211 14.00 -21.93 -7.51
CA ILE A 211 14.35 -23.25 -8.05
C ILE A 211 13.23 -24.24 -7.73
N LYS A 212 12.81 -25.02 -8.72
CA LYS A 212 11.79 -26.05 -8.54
C LYS A 212 12.34 -27.14 -7.60
N LYS A 213 11.63 -27.47 -6.51
CA LYS A 213 12.14 -28.39 -5.47
C LYS A 213 12.52 -29.76 -6.03
N LYS A 214 11.80 -30.25 -7.04
CA LYS A 214 12.10 -31.51 -7.73
C LYS A 214 13.47 -31.52 -8.43
N LEU A 215 13.99 -30.35 -8.81
CA LEU A 215 15.30 -30.19 -9.48
C LEU A 215 16.45 -30.04 -8.48
N LYS A 216 16.16 -29.65 -7.24
CA LYS A 216 17.19 -29.43 -6.20
C LYS A 216 17.98 -30.70 -5.87
N TYR A 217 17.36 -31.88 -5.97
CA TYR A 217 18.04 -33.17 -5.77
C TYR A 217 18.97 -33.55 -6.93
N THR A 218 18.69 -33.07 -8.14
CA THR A 218 19.52 -33.32 -9.33
C THR A 218 20.75 -32.41 -9.38
N LEU A 219 20.62 -31.17 -8.89
CA LEU A 219 21.69 -30.17 -8.89
C LEU A 219 22.74 -30.39 -7.79
N LYS A 220 22.43 -31.18 -6.74
CA LYS A 220 23.35 -31.49 -5.63
C LYS A 220 24.26 -32.70 -5.86
N GLN A 221 24.17 -33.41 -7.00
CA GLN A 221 25.14 -34.46 -7.28
C GLN A 221 26.43 -33.84 -7.85
N PRO A 222 27.57 -33.95 -7.16
CA PRO A 222 28.84 -33.62 -7.78
C PRO A 222 29.02 -34.55 -8.98
N LYS A 223 29.37 -34.01 -10.14
CA LYS A 223 29.90 -34.84 -11.23
C LYS A 223 31.15 -35.52 -10.69
N ALA A 224 31.04 -36.81 -10.34
CA ALA A 224 32.21 -37.64 -10.08
C ALA A 224 33.05 -37.66 -11.37
N LYS A 225 34.25 -37.08 -11.29
CA LYS A 225 35.33 -37.28 -12.24
C LYS A 225 36.36 -38.15 -11.58
#